data_AF-A0A448MZ89-F1
#
_entry.id   AF-A0A448MZ89-F1
#
_cell.length_a   1.000
_cell.length_b   1.000
_cell.length_c   1.000
_cell.angle_alpha   90.00
_cell.angle_beta   90.00
_cell.angle_gamma   90.00
#
_symmetry.space_group_name_H-M   'P 1'
#
loop_
_entity.id
_entity.type
_entity.pdbx_description
1 polymer ?
#
loop_
_entity_poly.entity_id
_entity_poly.type
_entity_poly.pdbx_seq_one_letter_code
_entity_poly.pdbx_strand_id
1 'polypeptide(L)'
;MDQDGEGAVVAGLRQRKKQAAMRHIQHTAFALFEEKGFDNVTVEQVAEAADVSQSSVYRYFGTKEGLVFRDEYDDAVFGMILAELESGATVLGALDKGMGGMIEEHFHHDRDITLARTKLWASHEGIRAAVGLYLTKLSERVVEAVVTGGRYDEMEARFIVAALLNGMLSATLSWQKAGASRPLEEYMDRGLSALARVFRED
;
A
#
# COMPACT_ATOMS: atom_id res chain seq x y z
N MET A 1 -11.21 -18.52 -32.76
CA MET A 1 -11.41 -17.93 -31.42
C MET A 1 -10.20 -18.30 -30.59
N ASP A 2 -9.21 -17.41 -30.50
CA ASP A 2 -8.04 -17.54 -29.61
C ASP A 2 -7.41 -16.17 -29.27
N GLN A 3 -8.15 -15.06 -29.51
CA GLN A 3 -7.65 -13.69 -29.32
C GLN A 3 -7.66 -13.25 -27.84
N ASP A 4 -8.53 -13.86 -27.01
CA ASP A 4 -8.61 -13.53 -25.58
C ASP A 4 -7.43 -14.11 -24.77
N GLY A 5 -6.91 -15.27 -25.19
CA GLY A 5 -5.74 -15.91 -24.55
C GLY A 5 -4.43 -15.16 -24.81
N GLU A 6 -4.23 -14.68 -26.04
CA GLU A 6 -3.01 -13.93 -26.40
C GLU A 6 -2.99 -12.53 -25.74
N GLY A 7 -4.15 -11.87 -25.64
CA GLY A 7 -4.29 -10.61 -24.90
C GLY A 7 -3.98 -10.74 -23.41
N ALA A 8 -4.47 -11.79 -22.75
CA ALA A 8 -4.20 -12.07 -21.35
C ALA A 8 -2.72 -12.38 -21.09
N VAL A 9 -2.07 -13.14 -22.00
CA VAL A 9 -0.64 -13.47 -21.90
C VAL A 9 0.25 -12.23 -22.05
N VAL A 10 -0.07 -11.35 -23.02
CA VAL A 10 0.67 -10.09 -23.24
C VAL A 10 0.48 -9.12 -22.07
N ALA A 11 -0.74 -9.00 -21.53
CA ALA A 11 -1.02 -8.21 -20.34
C ALA A 11 -0.23 -8.72 -19.12
N GLY A 12 -0.20 -10.04 -18.91
CA GLY A 12 0.58 -10.67 -17.85
C GLY A 12 2.08 -10.42 -17.99
N LEU A 13 2.63 -10.46 -19.21
CA LEU A 13 4.05 -10.17 -19.43
C LEU A 13 4.40 -8.70 -19.13
N ARG A 14 3.54 -7.75 -19.54
CA ARG A 14 3.73 -6.33 -19.23
C ARG A 14 3.68 -6.06 -17.73
N GLN A 15 2.74 -6.68 -17.03
CA GLN A 15 2.62 -6.55 -15.57
C GLN A 15 3.87 -7.11 -14.87
N ARG A 16 4.34 -8.31 -15.24
CA ARG A 16 5.58 -8.87 -14.67
C ARG A 16 6.81 -7.99 -14.93
N LYS A 17 6.93 -7.41 -16.12
CA LYS A 17 8.02 -6.47 -16.45
C LYS A 17 7.93 -5.19 -15.61
N LYS A 18 6.73 -4.65 -15.41
CA LYS A 18 6.49 -3.50 -14.53
C LYS A 18 6.92 -3.83 -13.09
N GLN A 19 6.46 -4.96 -12.55
CA GLN A 19 6.79 -5.42 -11.20
C GLN A 19 8.31 -5.56 -11.00
N ALA A 20 8.99 -6.25 -11.92
CA ALA A 20 10.44 -6.40 -11.86
C ALA A 20 11.19 -5.06 -11.92
N ALA A 21 10.75 -4.12 -12.76
CA ALA A 21 11.35 -2.80 -12.85
C ALA A 21 11.14 -1.99 -11.56
N MET A 22 9.93 -2.02 -10.98
CA MET A 22 9.63 -1.35 -9.73
C MET A 22 10.48 -1.89 -8.58
N ARG A 23 10.56 -3.22 -8.42
CA ARG A 23 11.45 -3.84 -7.42
C ARG A 23 12.90 -3.43 -7.58
N HIS A 24 13.42 -3.48 -8.80
CA HIS A 24 14.81 -3.09 -9.06
C HIS A 24 15.08 -1.64 -8.65
N ILE A 25 14.23 -0.71 -9.08
CA ILE A 25 14.36 0.71 -8.75
C ILE A 25 14.30 0.94 -7.24
N GLN A 26 13.35 0.29 -6.54
CA GLN A 26 13.23 0.44 -5.10
C GLN A 26 14.44 -0.12 -4.36
N HIS A 27 14.89 -1.32 -4.71
CA HIS A 27 16.03 -1.95 -4.05
C HIS A 27 17.29 -1.08 -4.20
N THR A 28 17.50 -0.51 -5.39
CA THR A 28 18.58 0.47 -5.64
C THR A 28 18.38 1.75 -4.83
N ALA A 29 17.16 2.28 -4.74
CA ALA A 29 16.86 3.46 -3.96
C ALA A 29 17.13 3.25 -2.45
N PHE A 30 16.70 2.12 -1.88
CA PHE A 30 16.95 1.80 -0.47
C PHE A 30 18.43 1.66 -0.16
N ALA A 31 19.21 1.01 -1.03
CA ALA A 31 20.66 0.94 -0.87
C ALA A 31 21.30 2.34 -0.82
N LEU A 32 20.88 3.25 -1.71
CA LEU A 32 21.34 4.63 -1.70
C LEU A 32 20.88 5.40 -0.45
N PHE A 33 19.63 5.22 -0.02
CA PHE A 33 19.10 5.86 1.19
C PHE A 33 19.83 5.38 2.45
N GLU A 34 20.23 4.11 2.50
CA GLU A 34 21.02 3.55 3.59
C GLU A 34 22.45 4.10 3.59
N GLU A 35 23.09 4.20 2.43
CA GLU A 35 24.46 4.70 2.30
C GLU A 35 24.57 6.21 2.57
N LYS A 36 23.67 7.00 2.00
CA LYS A 36 23.81 8.47 1.92
C LYS A 36 22.78 9.22 2.77
N GLY A 37 21.79 8.53 3.31
CA GLY A 37 20.63 9.13 3.98
C GLY A 37 19.56 9.59 2.99
N PHE A 38 18.29 9.40 3.34
CA PHE A 38 17.16 9.72 2.47
C PHE A 38 17.24 11.14 1.93
N ASP A 39 17.45 12.15 2.77
CA ASP A 39 17.45 13.57 2.37
C ASP A 39 18.53 13.92 1.33
N ASN A 40 19.66 13.22 1.32
CA ASN A 40 20.80 13.52 0.43
C ASN A 40 20.72 12.82 -0.94
N VAL A 41 19.78 11.90 -1.13
CA VAL A 41 19.61 11.15 -2.39
C VAL A 41 18.59 11.83 -3.29
N THR A 42 18.86 11.95 -4.58
CA THR A 42 17.91 12.52 -5.55
C THR A 42 17.31 11.44 -6.46
N VAL A 43 16.18 11.75 -7.13
CA VAL A 43 15.56 10.82 -8.08
C VAL A 43 16.47 10.56 -9.28
N GLU A 44 17.27 11.55 -9.66
CA GLU A 44 18.29 11.47 -10.70
C GLU A 44 19.34 10.41 -10.37
N GLN A 45 19.87 10.44 -9.13
CA GLN A 45 20.86 9.47 -8.66
C GLN A 45 20.28 8.05 -8.59
N VAL A 46 19.02 7.90 -8.17
CA VAL A 46 18.33 6.61 -8.18
C VAL A 46 18.16 6.09 -9.61
N ALA A 47 17.74 6.95 -10.53
CA ALA A 47 17.54 6.59 -11.93
C ALA A 47 18.85 6.15 -12.59
N GLU A 48 19.93 6.90 -12.36
CA GLU A 48 21.28 6.56 -12.83
C GLU A 48 21.76 5.22 -12.26
N ALA A 49 21.64 5.02 -10.94
CA ALA A 49 22.08 3.78 -10.30
C ALA A 49 21.24 2.56 -10.70
N ALA A 50 19.97 2.75 -11.05
CA ALA A 50 19.05 1.69 -11.47
C ALA A 50 19.03 1.48 -13.01
N ASP A 51 19.88 2.18 -13.76
CA ASP A 51 19.95 2.13 -15.23
C ASP A 51 18.58 2.36 -15.91
N VAL A 52 17.84 3.37 -15.44
CA VAL A 52 16.55 3.78 -15.99
C VAL A 52 16.48 5.29 -16.19
N SER A 53 15.50 5.75 -16.97
CA SER A 53 15.22 7.18 -17.07
C SER A 53 14.52 7.69 -15.81
N GLN A 54 14.79 8.95 -15.42
CA GLN A 54 14.04 9.64 -14.36
C GLN A 54 12.52 9.61 -14.62
N SER A 55 12.12 9.76 -15.89
CA SER A 55 10.73 9.67 -16.31
C SER A 55 10.10 8.31 -15.93
N SER A 56 10.86 7.22 -16.00
CA SER A 56 10.38 5.91 -15.55
C SER A 56 10.23 5.82 -14.04
N VAL A 57 11.15 6.42 -13.27
CA VAL A 57 11.03 6.51 -11.81
C VAL A 57 9.79 7.33 -11.43
N TYR A 58 9.63 8.54 -11.99
CA TYR A 58 8.45 9.36 -11.74
C TYR A 58 7.14 8.70 -12.21
N ARG A 59 7.15 7.97 -13.32
CA ARG A 59 5.98 7.21 -13.79
C ARG A 59 5.52 6.17 -12.77
N TYR A 60 6.44 5.45 -12.14
CA TYR A 60 6.10 4.40 -11.18
C TYR A 60 5.85 4.96 -9.77
N PHE A 61 6.67 5.91 -9.31
CA PHE A 61 6.71 6.34 -7.91
C PHE A 61 6.20 7.77 -7.68
N GLY A 62 6.09 8.60 -8.72
CA GLY A 62 5.43 9.91 -8.68
C GLY A 62 6.26 10.98 -7.97
N THR A 63 6.79 10.67 -6.80
CA THR A 63 7.73 11.51 -6.04
C THR A 63 8.88 10.66 -5.51
N LYS A 64 9.91 11.31 -4.95
CA LYS A 64 10.99 10.62 -4.24
C LYS A 64 10.47 9.82 -3.06
N GLU A 65 9.55 10.39 -2.28
CA GLU A 65 8.89 9.72 -1.17
C GLU A 65 8.12 8.48 -1.64
N GLY A 66 7.55 8.52 -2.85
CA GLY A 66 6.90 7.37 -3.47
C GLY A 66 7.80 6.14 -3.61
N LEU A 67 9.12 6.30 -3.72
CA LEU A 67 10.06 5.17 -3.69
C LEU A 67 10.01 4.39 -2.37
N VAL A 68 9.54 5.03 -1.29
CA VAL A 68 9.47 4.44 0.04
C VAL A 68 8.16 3.71 0.27
N PHE A 69 7.03 4.27 -0.18
CA PHE A 69 5.70 3.76 0.20
C PHE A 69 4.91 3.12 -0.93
N ARG A 70 5.28 3.31 -2.20
CA ARG A 70 4.62 2.64 -3.31
C ARG A 70 5.37 1.39 -3.71
N ASP A 71 4.67 0.35 -4.10
CA ASP A 71 5.28 -0.85 -4.67
C ASP A 71 4.40 -1.45 -5.76
N GLU A 72 4.86 -2.57 -6.29
CA GLU A 72 4.25 -3.22 -7.43
C GLU A 72 2.94 -3.97 -7.11
N TYR A 73 2.57 -4.07 -5.84
CA TYR A 73 1.37 -4.74 -5.35
C TYR A 73 0.22 -3.77 -5.10
N ASP A 74 0.50 -2.49 -4.87
CA ASP A 74 -0.50 -1.42 -4.67
C ASP A 74 -1.70 -1.53 -5.65
N ASP A 75 -1.42 -1.62 -6.95
CA ASP A 75 -2.47 -1.71 -7.98
C ASP A 75 -3.27 -3.01 -7.88
N ALA A 76 -2.61 -4.12 -7.52
CA ALA A 76 -3.24 -5.44 -7.44
C ALA A 76 -4.11 -5.56 -6.19
N VAL A 77 -3.62 -5.10 -5.04
CA VAL A 77 -4.35 -5.01 -3.77
C VAL A 77 -5.59 -4.16 -3.96
N PHE A 78 -5.43 -2.98 -4.56
CA PHE A 78 -6.54 -2.09 -4.82
C PHE A 78 -7.56 -2.69 -5.80
N GLY A 79 -7.09 -3.30 -6.90
CA GLY A 79 -7.95 -3.98 -7.85
C GLY A 79 -8.75 -5.13 -7.21
N MET A 80 -8.14 -5.86 -6.27
CA MET A 80 -8.81 -6.92 -5.51
C MET A 80 -9.91 -6.36 -4.61
N ILE A 81 -9.65 -5.27 -3.88
CA ILE A 81 -10.67 -4.61 -3.04
C ILE A 81 -11.87 -4.20 -3.89
N LEU A 82 -11.63 -3.57 -5.05
CA LEU A 82 -12.72 -3.15 -5.94
C LEU A 82 -13.52 -4.35 -6.48
N ALA A 83 -12.83 -5.39 -6.95
CA ALA A 83 -13.49 -6.58 -7.48
C ALA A 83 -14.37 -7.29 -6.43
N GLU A 84 -13.89 -7.37 -5.18
CA GLU A 84 -14.66 -7.94 -4.07
C GLU A 84 -15.90 -7.09 -3.75
N LEU A 85 -15.76 -5.75 -3.71
CA LEU A 85 -16.90 -4.83 -3.52
C LEU A 85 -17.93 -4.97 -4.64
N GLU A 86 -17.49 -5.03 -5.90
CA GLU A 86 -18.35 -5.23 -7.07
C GLU A 86 -19.09 -6.58 -7.02
N SER A 87 -18.47 -7.61 -6.45
CA SER A 87 -19.09 -8.92 -6.24
C SER A 87 -20.10 -8.97 -5.10
N GLY A 88 -20.27 -7.87 -4.36
CA GLY A 88 -21.20 -7.75 -3.23
C GLY A 88 -20.61 -8.12 -1.86
N ALA A 89 -19.27 -8.23 -1.75
CA ALA A 89 -18.62 -8.43 -0.47
C ALA A 89 -18.89 -7.25 0.48
N THR A 90 -18.80 -7.51 1.79
CA THR A 90 -18.81 -6.43 2.78
C THR A 90 -17.53 -5.59 2.64
N VAL A 91 -17.58 -4.31 3.02
CA VAL A 91 -16.39 -3.43 3.00
C VAL A 91 -15.21 -4.04 3.76
N LEU A 92 -15.50 -4.61 4.94
CA LEU A 92 -14.48 -5.28 5.75
C LEU A 92 -13.94 -6.53 5.05
N GLY A 93 -14.79 -7.34 4.42
CA GLY A 93 -14.35 -8.54 3.68
C GLY A 93 -13.50 -8.22 2.46
N ALA A 94 -13.85 -7.19 1.70
CA ALA A 94 -13.06 -6.73 0.56
C ALA A 94 -11.68 -6.22 0.98
N LEU A 95 -11.63 -5.45 2.08
CA LEU A 95 -10.38 -4.96 2.66
C LEU A 95 -9.53 -6.08 3.23
N ASP A 96 -10.11 -7.01 4.00
CA ASP A 96 -9.43 -8.19 4.53
C ASP A 96 -8.78 -9.01 3.41
N LYS A 97 -9.53 -9.23 2.32
CA LYS A 97 -9.02 -9.97 1.16
C LYS A 97 -7.85 -9.26 0.46
N GLY A 98 -7.99 -7.96 0.19
CA GLY A 98 -6.92 -7.16 -0.43
C GLY A 98 -5.68 -7.08 0.47
N MET A 99 -5.88 -6.86 1.76
CA MET A 99 -4.80 -6.74 2.75
C MET A 99 -4.10 -8.06 3.04
N GLY A 100 -4.79 -9.20 3.01
CA GLY A 100 -4.14 -10.50 3.17
C GLY A 100 -3.01 -10.74 2.16
N GLY A 101 -3.21 -10.34 0.90
CA GLY A 101 -2.17 -10.40 -0.12
C GLY A 101 -0.98 -9.47 0.17
N MET A 102 -1.26 -8.25 0.67
CA MET A 102 -0.23 -7.29 1.06
C MET A 102 0.56 -7.77 2.29
N ILE A 103 -0.12 -8.37 3.27
CA ILE A 103 0.47 -8.87 4.50
C ILE A 103 1.44 -10.02 4.21
N GLU A 104 0.99 -11.00 3.42
CA GLU A 104 1.81 -12.15 3.02
C GLU A 104 3.13 -11.73 2.34
N GLU A 105 3.04 -10.75 1.45
CA GLU A 105 4.21 -10.30 0.70
C GLU A 105 5.11 -9.36 1.52
N HIS A 106 4.57 -8.28 2.08
CA HIS A 106 5.38 -7.24 2.72
C HIS A 106 5.80 -7.57 4.15
N PHE A 107 4.94 -8.24 4.91
CA PHE A 107 5.15 -8.42 6.35
C PHE A 107 5.70 -9.81 6.68
N HIS A 108 5.57 -10.79 5.78
CA HIS A 108 6.18 -12.11 5.91
C HIS A 108 7.40 -12.32 5.01
N HIS A 109 7.29 -12.10 3.69
CA HIS A 109 8.42 -12.32 2.76
C HIS A 109 9.47 -11.20 2.84
N ASP A 110 9.07 -9.93 2.72
CA ASP A 110 9.97 -8.76 2.65
C ASP A 110 10.02 -7.94 3.96
N ARG A 111 9.96 -8.62 5.11
CA ARG A 111 9.82 -7.98 6.43
C ARG A 111 10.89 -6.93 6.74
N ASP A 112 12.15 -7.17 6.38
CA ASP A 112 13.25 -6.24 6.65
C ASP A 112 13.12 -4.94 5.84
N ILE A 113 12.71 -5.06 4.57
CA ILE A 113 12.42 -3.91 3.70
C ILE A 113 11.23 -3.13 4.26
N THR A 114 10.18 -3.81 4.70
CA THR A 114 8.99 -3.18 5.30
C THR A 114 9.32 -2.46 6.60
N LEU A 115 10.20 -3.02 7.43
CA LEU A 115 10.73 -2.35 8.62
C LEU A 115 11.52 -1.09 8.26
N ALA A 116 12.40 -1.16 7.25
CA ALA A 116 13.16 -0.01 6.77
C ALA A 116 12.24 1.10 6.23
N ARG A 117 11.23 0.73 5.42
CA ARG A 117 10.18 1.63 4.91
C ARG A 117 9.45 2.34 6.04
N THR A 118 8.97 1.58 7.02
CA THR A 118 8.17 2.11 8.13
C THR A 118 9.03 3.01 9.03
N LYS A 119 10.32 2.70 9.20
CA LYS A 119 11.28 3.57 9.91
C LYS A 119 11.51 4.90 9.19
N LEU A 120 11.70 4.88 7.86
CA LEU A 120 11.82 6.09 7.06
C LEU A 120 10.55 6.94 7.16
N TRP A 121 9.38 6.32 7.02
CA TRP A 121 8.10 7.00 7.16
C TRP A 121 7.91 7.62 8.54
N ALA A 122 8.22 6.91 9.63
CA ALA A 122 8.11 7.45 10.99
C ALA A 122 9.08 8.63 11.24
N SER A 123 10.22 8.66 10.55
CA SER A 123 11.30 9.63 10.81
C SER A 123 11.26 10.88 9.92
N HIS A 124 10.56 10.86 8.79
CA HIS A 124 10.58 11.96 7.81
C HIS A 124 9.18 12.55 7.59
N GLU A 125 9.03 13.86 7.79
CA GLU A 125 7.76 14.57 7.58
C GLU A 125 7.30 14.55 6.12
N GLY A 126 8.21 14.74 5.16
CA GLY A 126 7.87 14.70 3.73
C GLY A 126 7.24 13.37 3.32
N ILE A 127 7.77 12.25 3.81
CA ILE A 127 7.21 10.92 3.55
C ILE A 127 5.82 10.80 4.17
N ARG A 128 5.62 11.27 5.41
CA ARG A 128 4.28 11.25 6.06
C ARG A 128 3.25 12.06 5.27
N ALA A 129 3.62 13.25 4.79
CA ALA A 129 2.75 14.07 3.97
C ALA A 129 2.40 13.38 2.64
N ALA A 130 3.38 12.79 1.96
CA ALA A 130 3.16 12.08 0.70
C ALA A 130 2.27 10.85 0.85
N VAL A 131 2.48 10.04 1.91
CA VAL A 131 1.61 8.90 2.26
C VAL A 131 0.19 9.38 2.57
N GLY A 132 0.03 10.46 3.33
CA GLY A 132 -1.28 11.03 3.63
C GLY A 132 -2.06 11.40 2.36
N LEU A 133 -1.42 12.10 1.41
CA LEU A 133 -2.03 12.44 0.13
C LEU A 133 -2.37 11.20 -0.71
N TYR A 134 -1.53 10.18 -0.68
CA TYR A 134 -1.77 8.92 -1.36
C TYR A 134 -3.00 8.18 -0.78
N LEU A 135 -3.05 8.04 0.54
CA LEU A 135 -4.15 7.38 1.25
C LEU A 135 -5.48 8.13 1.07
N THR A 136 -5.47 9.47 1.02
CA THR A 136 -6.68 10.25 0.70
C THR A 136 -7.23 9.89 -0.68
N LYS A 137 -6.38 9.86 -1.72
CA LYS A 137 -6.80 9.48 -3.07
C LYS A 137 -7.29 8.03 -3.15
N LEU A 138 -6.63 7.13 -2.42
CA LEU A 138 -7.04 5.74 -2.32
C LEU A 138 -8.42 5.64 -1.67
N SER A 139 -8.62 6.34 -0.55
CA SER A 139 -9.87 6.40 0.18
C SER A 139 -11.03 6.89 -0.68
N GLU A 140 -10.84 7.95 -1.47
CA GLU A 140 -11.88 8.50 -2.35
C GLU A 140 -12.40 7.44 -3.34
N ARG A 141 -11.49 6.64 -3.92
CA ARG A 141 -11.86 5.59 -4.87
C ARG A 141 -12.58 4.42 -4.20
N VAL A 142 -12.16 4.02 -3.00
CA VAL A 142 -12.88 2.97 -2.24
C VAL A 142 -14.26 3.46 -1.83
N VAL A 143 -14.37 4.72 -1.38
CA VAL A 143 -15.66 5.34 -1.04
C VAL A 143 -16.61 5.32 -2.23
N GLU A 144 -16.15 5.72 -3.42
CA GLU A 144 -16.95 5.68 -4.65
C GLU A 144 -17.47 4.26 -4.94
N ALA A 145 -16.62 3.24 -4.80
CA ALA A 145 -17.01 1.85 -5.01
C ALA A 145 -18.04 1.36 -3.97
N VAL A 146 -17.86 1.73 -2.70
CA VAL A 146 -18.78 1.38 -1.62
C VAL A 146 -20.15 2.02 -1.83
N VAL A 147 -20.20 3.31 -2.21
CA VAL A 147 -21.44 4.02 -2.53
C VAL A 147 -22.13 3.41 -3.75
N THR A 148 -21.37 3.07 -4.79
CA THR A 148 -21.90 2.40 -5.99
C THR A 148 -22.58 1.06 -5.67
N GLY A 149 -22.07 0.33 -4.67
CA GLY A 149 -22.70 -0.90 -4.18
C GLY A 149 -24.10 -0.70 -3.55
N GLY A 150 -24.51 0.53 -3.27
CA GLY A 150 -25.87 0.92 -2.89
C GLY A 150 -26.27 0.57 -1.45
N ARG A 151 -25.37 0.00 -0.65
CA ARG A 151 -25.63 -0.36 0.76
C ARG A 151 -25.41 0.78 1.75
N TYR A 152 -24.53 1.73 1.41
CA TYR A 152 -24.13 2.84 2.26
C TYR A 152 -24.22 4.15 1.49
N ASP A 153 -24.61 5.22 2.16
CA ASP A 153 -24.49 6.56 1.60
C ASP A 153 -23.04 7.07 1.63
N GLU A 154 -22.80 8.25 1.04
CA GLU A 154 -21.46 8.82 0.96
C GLU A 154 -20.85 9.13 2.35
N MET A 155 -21.65 9.59 3.30
CA MET A 155 -21.18 9.93 4.64
C MET A 155 -20.79 8.65 5.39
N GLU A 156 -21.61 7.62 5.34
CA GLU A 156 -21.35 6.31 5.92
C GLU A 156 -20.11 5.66 5.29
N ALA A 157 -20.00 5.67 3.96
CA ALA A 157 -18.85 5.12 3.25
C ALA A 157 -17.54 5.83 3.63
N ARG A 158 -17.54 7.18 3.68
CA ARG A 158 -16.38 7.98 4.12
C ARG A 158 -15.98 7.61 5.55
N PHE A 159 -16.96 7.48 6.45
CA PHE A 159 -16.68 7.15 7.85
C PHE A 159 -16.07 5.75 8.00
N ILE A 160 -16.66 4.74 7.35
CA ILE A 160 -16.18 3.35 7.39
C ILE A 160 -14.78 3.24 6.82
N VAL A 161 -14.55 3.77 5.60
CA VAL A 161 -13.25 3.68 4.92
C VAL A 161 -12.18 4.42 5.72
N ALA A 162 -12.47 5.62 6.22
CA ALA A 162 -11.53 6.38 7.04
C ALA A 162 -11.16 5.64 8.34
N ALA A 163 -12.15 5.04 9.03
CA ALA A 163 -11.90 4.29 10.26
C ALA A 163 -10.99 3.07 10.02
N LEU A 164 -11.24 2.31 8.96
CA LEU A 164 -10.46 1.12 8.63
C LEU A 164 -9.04 1.47 8.16
N LEU A 165 -8.88 2.46 7.28
CA LEU A 165 -7.56 2.90 6.81
C LEU A 165 -6.70 3.47 7.95
N ASN A 166 -7.26 4.32 8.81
CA ASN A 166 -6.53 4.86 9.96
C ASN A 166 -6.24 3.80 11.02
N GLY A 167 -7.16 2.85 11.22
CA GLY A 167 -6.93 1.70 12.09
C GLY A 167 -5.73 0.86 11.63
N MET A 168 -5.67 0.57 10.33
CA MET A 168 -4.53 -0.12 9.72
C MET A 168 -3.22 0.65 9.89
N LEU A 169 -3.25 1.95 9.58
CA LEU A 169 -2.09 2.83 9.74
C LEU A 169 -1.55 2.82 11.18
N SER A 170 -2.45 2.87 12.15
CA SER A 170 -2.14 2.84 13.58
C SER A 170 -1.56 1.49 14.01
N ALA A 171 -2.07 0.38 13.44
CA ALA A 171 -1.54 -0.95 13.68
C ALA A 171 -0.09 -1.07 13.15
N THR A 172 0.18 -0.62 11.93
CA THR A 172 1.52 -0.65 11.31
C THR A 172 2.54 0.18 12.10
N LEU A 173 2.18 1.39 12.51
CA LEU A 173 3.06 2.23 13.35
C LEU A 173 3.32 1.60 14.72
N SER A 174 2.30 1.00 15.33
CA SER A 174 2.43 0.33 16.62
C SER A 174 3.31 -0.92 16.54
N TRP A 175 3.14 -1.70 15.46
CA TRP A 175 3.96 -2.86 15.13
C TRP A 175 5.44 -2.47 14.96
N GLN A 176 5.73 -1.41 14.19
CA GLN A 176 7.09 -0.91 14.01
C GLN A 176 7.68 -0.40 15.32
N LYS A 177 6.93 0.38 16.11
CA LYS A 177 7.39 0.90 17.41
C LYS A 177 7.72 -0.23 18.39
N ALA A 178 7.01 -1.36 18.30
CA ALA A 178 7.27 -2.56 19.08
C ALA A 178 8.39 -3.46 18.50
N GLY A 179 9.15 -2.96 17.52
CA GLY A 179 10.27 -3.66 16.90
C GLY A 179 9.84 -4.85 16.02
N ALA A 180 8.60 -4.85 15.53
CA ALA A 180 8.00 -5.97 14.81
C ALA A 180 8.12 -7.31 15.54
N SER A 181 8.06 -7.32 16.87
CA SER A 181 8.27 -8.52 17.70
C SER A 181 7.18 -9.59 17.53
N ARG A 182 6.02 -9.23 16.98
CA ARG A 182 4.91 -10.11 16.65
C ARG A 182 4.38 -9.83 15.24
N PRO A 183 3.60 -10.74 14.64
CA PRO A 183 2.95 -10.51 13.34
C PRO A 183 2.04 -9.27 13.37
N LEU A 184 1.87 -8.58 12.23
CA LEU A 184 1.06 -7.36 12.12
C LEU A 184 -0.42 -7.63 12.44
N GLU A 185 -0.89 -8.81 12.06
CA GLU A 185 -2.25 -9.31 12.23
C GLU A 185 -2.67 -9.23 13.70
N GLU A 186 -1.77 -9.56 14.64
CA GLU A 186 -2.06 -9.42 16.07
C GLU A 186 -2.35 -7.97 16.48
N TYR A 187 -1.72 -6.98 15.85
CA TYR A 187 -1.97 -5.56 16.13
C TYR A 187 -3.29 -5.10 15.51
N MET A 188 -3.61 -5.58 14.31
CA MET A 188 -4.87 -5.31 13.63
C MET A 188 -6.06 -5.89 14.40
N ASP A 189 -5.99 -7.17 14.78
CA ASP A 189 -7.02 -7.86 15.55
C ASP A 189 -7.28 -7.18 16.89
N ARG A 190 -6.19 -6.76 17.57
CA ARG A 190 -6.30 -5.99 18.82
C ARG A 190 -6.96 -4.63 18.61
N GLY A 191 -6.64 -3.94 17.52
CA GLY A 191 -7.24 -2.65 17.16
C GLY A 191 -8.74 -2.78 16.87
N LEU A 192 -9.13 -3.73 16.02
CA LEU A 192 -10.53 -4.03 15.71
C LEU A 192 -11.31 -4.47 16.94
N SER A 193 -10.71 -5.32 17.79
CA SER A 193 -11.33 -5.76 19.05
C SER A 193 -11.51 -4.60 20.04
N ALA A 194 -10.59 -3.64 20.08
CA ALA A 194 -10.74 -2.44 20.89
C ALA A 194 -11.88 -1.56 20.37
N LEU A 195 -11.94 -1.34 19.05
CA LEU A 195 -13.02 -0.58 18.42
C LEU A 195 -14.40 -1.24 18.68
N ALA A 196 -14.49 -2.56 18.56
CA ALA A 196 -15.72 -3.31 18.84
C ALA A 196 -16.15 -3.27 20.33
N ARG A 197 -15.24 -2.96 21.27
CA ARG A 197 -15.60 -2.77 22.69
C ARG A 197 -16.22 -1.40 22.93
N VAL A 198 -15.73 -0.35 22.26
CA VAL A 198 -16.30 1.01 22.36
C VAL A 198 -17.79 1.03 22.04
N PHE A 199 -18.24 0.22 21.09
CA PHE A 199 -19.66 0.11 20.71
C PHE A 199 -20.49 -0.83 21.61
N ARG A 200 -19.87 -1.50 22.58
CA ARG A 200 -20.52 -2.44 23.53
C ARG A 200 -20.49 -1.93 24.98
N GLU A 201 -19.68 -0.92 25.27
CA GLU A 201 -19.61 -0.27 26.58
C GLU A 201 -20.69 0.82 26.62
N ASP A 202 -21.75 0.58 27.40
CA ASP A 202 -22.83 1.53 27.73
C ASP A 202 -22.38 2.54 28.79
#